data_AF-A0A2I1GI66-F1
#
_entry.id   AF-A0A2I1GI66-F1
#
_cell.length_a   1.000
_cell.length_b   1.000
_cell.length_c   1.000
_cell.angle_alpha   90.00
_cell.angle_beta   90.00
_cell.angle_gamma   90.00
#
_symmetry.space_group_name_H-M   'P 1'
#
loop_
_entity.id
_entity.type
_entity.pdbx_description
1 polymer ?
#
loop_
_entity_poly.entity_id
_entity_poly.type
_entity_poly.pdbx_seq_one_letter_code
_entity_poly.pdbx_strand_id
1 'polypeptide(L)'
;MRSELCEVTTLITILIRVGAITDRRNSIESLKRREKKLRLEVCHTNRLKILLDDEGFKVLDKISSGASALVYNVCWKNTSKFAIKKFVGNSNKEAIINEIHLTGLVNLHPNIIQFYGVTKLNDEINYSLVLEYAEGGTLRKYLRDNTITFKWESQLKFAKEISSGISWLHVDKGIIHGNLHPENILIQKDTIKLADFGRSCLNGSVSNTEVRGVIPYMDPKFFEPQNRSYGLTEKSDIYSLGVIFWELTSRKSPFDFETKSNDLFEIFKIKCDIFNNKREKPISGTNYKFVTLYKKCWQHEPDERPDIHQVISEINNIESINVPNTFNFEEIETTENIIEEDFGLPSNDSYDINSDNYKS
;
A
#
# COMPACT_ATOMS: atom_id res chain seq x y z
N MET A 1 16.12 34.07 7.78
CA MET A 1 17.43 33.85 7.12
C MET A 1 18.41 32.95 7.89
N ARG A 2 19.03 33.34 9.02
CA ARG A 2 20.04 32.47 9.69
C ARG A 2 19.45 31.17 10.30
N SER A 3 18.19 31.21 10.75
CA SER A 3 17.47 30.04 11.29
C SER A 3 17.02 29.06 10.21
N GLU A 4 16.46 29.54 9.11
CA GLU A 4 16.00 28.71 7.98
C GLU A 4 17.15 28.00 7.27
N LEU A 5 18.29 28.69 7.11
CA LEU A 5 19.50 28.07 6.57
C LEU A 5 19.95 26.90 7.45
N CYS A 6 19.79 27.00 8.76
CA CYS A 6 20.14 25.94 9.72
C CYS A 6 19.20 24.73 9.58
N GLU A 7 17.90 24.96 9.40
CA GLU A 7 16.89 23.89 9.24
C GLU A 7 17.04 23.15 7.90
N VAL A 8 17.26 23.86 6.79
CA VAL A 8 17.52 23.25 5.48
C VAL A 8 18.82 22.44 5.51
N THR A 9 19.87 22.97 6.16
CA THR A 9 21.12 22.23 6.34
C THR A 9 20.92 21.00 7.22
N THR A 10 20.02 21.06 8.20
CA THR A 10 19.68 19.93 9.08
C THR A 10 18.91 18.85 8.32
N LEU A 11 17.88 19.21 7.55
CA LEU A 11 17.15 18.26 6.69
C LEU A 11 18.09 17.61 5.67
N ILE A 12 18.93 18.39 4.99
CA ILE A 12 19.94 17.87 4.04
C ILE A 12 20.94 16.97 4.76
N THR A 13 21.41 17.33 5.95
CA THR A 13 22.35 16.51 6.72
C THR A 13 21.71 15.19 7.16
N ILE A 14 20.44 15.22 7.55
CA ILE A 14 19.69 14.01 7.91
C ILE A 14 19.44 13.15 6.67
N LEU A 15 19.04 13.75 5.55
CA LEU A 15 18.88 13.06 4.27
C LEU A 15 20.19 12.44 3.77
N ILE A 16 21.33 13.10 3.96
CA ILE A 16 22.66 12.52 3.67
C ILE A 16 22.96 11.33 4.61
N ARG A 17 22.64 11.47 5.91
CA ARG A 17 22.87 10.39 6.89
C ARG A 17 22.04 9.14 6.62
N VAL A 18 20.83 9.29 6.08
CA VAL A 18 19.98 8.15 5.67
C VAL A 18 20.21 7.73 4.21
N GLY A 19 21.27 8.24 3.56
CA GLY A 19 21.64 7.85 2.19
C GLY A 19 20.74 8.42 1.08
N ALA A 20 19.80 9.33 1.43
CA ALA A 20 18.87 9.94 0.49
C ALA A 20 19.51 10.98 -0.45
N ILE A 21 20.68 11.53 -0.10
CA ILE A 21 21.45 12.47 -0.93
C ILE A 21 22.94 12.12 -0.76
N THR A 22 23.69 12.04 -1.87
CA THR A 22 25.08 11.57 -1.85
C THR A 22 26.14 12.67 -1.73
N ASP A 23 25.80 13.96 -1.95
CA ASP A 23 26.80 15.04 -1.98
C ASP A 23 26.40 16.29 -1.19
N ARG A 24 27.19 16.59 -0.13
CA ARG A 24 26.98 17.68 0.83
C ARG A 24 27.39 19.05 0.31
N ARG A 25 28.44 19.15 -0.50
CA ARG A 25 29.03 20.46 -0.89
C ARG A 25 28.32 21.09 -2.08
N ASN A 26 28.04 20.31 -3.13
CA ASN A 26 27.34 20.80 -4.32
C ASN A 26 25.86 21.15 -4.05
N SER A 27 25.22 20.44 -3.11
CA SER A 27 23.81 20.67 -2.75
C SER A 27 23.62 21.99 -1.98
N ILE A 28 24.52 22.29 -1.03
CA ILE A 28 24.42 23.50 -0.19
C ILE A 28 24.82 24.76 -0.97
N GLU A 29 25.87 24.72 -1.80
CA GLU A 29 26.30 25.89 -2.60
C GLU A 29 25.35 26.20 -3.77
N SER A 30 24.74 25.20 -4.40
CA SER A 30 23.75 25.43 -5.46
C SER A 30 22.43 26.01 -4.93
N LEU A 31 22.02 25.65 -3.71
CA LEU A 31 20.83 26.19 -3.04
C LEU A 31 21.06 27.63 -2.56
N LYS A 32 22.23 27.95 -1.97
CA LYS A 32 22.61 29.31 -1.57
C LYS A 32 22.66 30.30 -2.76
N ARG A 33 22.99 29.84 -3.96
CA ARG A 33 22.98 30.68 -5.18
C ARG A 33 21.60 30.77 -5.86
N ARG A 34 20.63 29.91 -5.53
CA ARG A 34 19.30 29.82 -6.15
C ARG A 34 18.16 30.48 -5.35
N GLU A 35 18.47 31.09 -4.21
CA GLU A 35 17.53 31.75 -3.27
C GLU A 35 16.72 32.96 -3.83
N LYS A 36 16.85 33.30 -5.12
CA LYS A 36 16.00 34.32 -5.79
C LYS A 36 15.20 33.84 -7.01
N LYS A 37 15.26 32.56 -7.37
CA LYS A 37 14.44 32.01 -8.49
C LYS A 37 14.50 30.49 -8.51
N LEU A 38 13.65 29.82 -7.74
CA LEU A 38 13.40 28.39 -7.95
C LEU A 38 12.23 28.23 -8.93
N ARG A 39 12.61 28.00 -10.19
CA ARG A 39 11.73 27.56 -11.29
C ARG A 39 11.49 26.06 -11.16
N LEU A 40 10.28 25.61 -11.53
CA LEU A 40 10.00 24.20 -11.81
C LEU A 40 10.99 23.70 -12.89
N GLU A 41 12.01 22.95 -12.48
CA GLU A 41 12.83 22.14 -13.39
C GLU A 41 12.36 20.69 -13.22
N VAL A 42 11.55 20.18 -14.15
CA VAL A 42 11.33 18.73 -14.31
C VAL A 42 12.70 18.10 -14.56
N CYS A 43 13.16 17.19 -13.71
CA CYS A 43 14.46 16.55 -13.93
C CYS A 43 14.55 15.14 -13.31
N HIS A 44 15.08 14.24 -14.12
CA HIS A 44 15.26 12.79 -13.94
C HIS A 44 16.40 12.41 -12.97
N THR A 45 16.70 13.24 -11.99
CA THR A 45 17.82 13.02 -11.06
C THR A 45 17.27 13.02 -9.65
N ASN A 46 17.48 11.95 -8.88
CA ASN A 46 17.06 11.71 -7.48
C ASN A 46 17.47 12.80 -6.46
N ARG A 47 17.19 14.08 -6.73
CA ARG A 47 17.49 15.22 -5.88
C ARG A 47 16.17 15.73 -5.30
N LEU A 48 16.04 15.67 -3.98
CA LEU A 48 14.90 16.24 -3.27
C LEU A 48 14.80 17.74 -3.57
N LYS A 49 13.63 18.19 -4.01
CA LYS A 49 13.35 19.62 -4.21
C LYS A 49 12.71 20.18 -2.94
N ILE A 50 13.24 21.30 -2.47
CA ILE A 50 12.61 22.10 -1.44
C ILE A 50 11.89 23.26 -2.14
N LEU A 51 10.57 23.24 -2.07
CA LEU A 51 9.67 24.26 -2.59
C LEU A 51 9.37 25.20 -1.42
N LEU A 52 10.25 26.17 -1.18
CA LEU A 52 10.05 27.19 -0.15
C LEU A 52 9.04 28.22 -0.66
N ASP A 53 8.11 28.59 0.21
CA ASP A 53 7.04 29.54 -0.09
C ASP A 53 7.42 30.94 0.35
N ASP A 54 7.32 31.91 -0.56
CA ASP A 54 7.18 33.32 -0.20
C ASP A 54 5.81 33.92 -0.68
N GLU A 55 5.06 33.33 -1.63
CA GLU A 55 3.75 33.85 -2.15
C GLU A 55 2.88 32.83 -2.99
N GLY A 56 3.05 31.51 -2.90
CA GLY A 56 2.75 30.57 -4.01
C GLY A 56 1.56 29.60 -3.88
N PHE A 57 1.32 28.97 -2.72
CA PHE A 57 0.26 27.96 -2.56
C PHE A 57 -1.01 28.53 -1.93
N LYS A 58 -2.11 28.55 -2.69
CA LYS A 58 -3.44 28.85 -2.16
C LYS A 58 -4.18 27.56 -1.84
N VAL A 59 -4.53 27.34 -0.57
CA VAL A 59 -5.38 26.22 -0.16
C VAL A 59 -6.78 26.41 -0.76
N LEU A 60 -7.24 25.40 -1.49
CA LEU A 60 -8.58 25.38 -2.09
C LEU A 60 -9.56 24.66 -1.15
N ASP A 61 -9.19 23.44 -0.73
CA ASP A 61 -10.02 22.60 0.14
C ASP A 61 -9.16 21.58 0.90
N LYS A 62 -9.74 21.02 1.96
CA LYS A 62 -9.18 19.89 2.70
C LYS A 62 -9.73 18.60 2.10
N ILE A 63 -8.85 17.79 1.52
CA ILE A 63 -9.19 16.51 0.87
C ILE A 63 -9.41 15.42 1.91
N SER A 64 -8.50 15.31 2.88
CA SER A 64 -8.50 14.19 3.83
C SER A 64 -7.95 14.60 5.19
N SER A 65 -8.37 13.84 6.20
CA SER A 65 -7.93 13.95 7.59
C SER A 65 -7.59 12.55 8.09
N GLY A 66 -6.32 12.16 8.00
CA GLY A 66 -5.81 10.92 8.58
C GLY A 66 -5.28 11.13 9.99
N ALA A 67 -4.95 10.02 10.68
CA ALA A 67 -4.38 10.06 12.02
C ALA A 67 -2.98 10.71 12.06
N SER A 68 -2.20 10.58 10.99
CA SER A 68 -0.81 11.08 10.89
C SER A 68 -0.67 12.34 10.04
N ALA A 69 -1.62 12.62 9.15
CA ALA A 69 -1.51 13.72 8.20
C ALA A 69 -2.87 14.27 7.75
N LEU A 70 -2.88 15.55 7.40
CA LEU A 70 -3.95 16.22 6.68
C LEU A 70 -3.52 16.38 5.22
N VAL A 71 -4.45 16.22 4.29
CA VAL A 71 -4.17 16.42 2.86
C VAL A 71 -5.02 17.57 2.34
N TYR A 72 -4.38 18.53 1.70
CA TYR A 72 -4.99 19.73 1.14
C TYR A 72 -4.87 19.75 -0.37
N ASN A 73 -5.94 20.13 -1.06
CA ASN A 73 -5.88 20.56 -2.45
C ASN A 73 -5.41 22.00 -2.46
N VAL A 74 -4.35 22.27 -3.21
CA VAL A 74 -3.77 23.61 -3.30
C VAL A 74 -3.55 24.00 -4.75
N CYS A 75 -3.63 25.29 -5.02
CA CYS A 75 -3.28 25.86 -6.31
C CYS A 75 -1.97 26.63 -6.21
N TRP A 76 -1.03 26.35 -7.10
CA TRP A 76 0.19 27.15 -7.23
C TRP A 76 -0.02 28.24 -8.27
N LYS A 77 0.14 29.51 -7.87
CA LYS A 77 0.07 30.70 -8.75
C LYS A 77 -1.17 30.73 -9.66
N ASN A 78 -2.32 30.25 -9.18
CA ASN A 78 -3.58 30.17 -9.93
C ASN A 78 -3.53 29.32 -11.23
N THR A 79 -2.59 28.39 -11.38
CA THR A 79 -2.42 27.60 -12.62
C THR A 79 -2.51 26.10 -12.41
N SER A 80 -1.70 25.54 -11.52
CA SER A 80 -1.57 24.08 -11.35
C SER A 80 -2.05 23.63 -9.98
N LYS A 81 -2.85 22.56 -9.94
CA LYS A 81 -3.30 21.92 -8.69
C LYS A 81 -2.27 20.93 -8.18
N PHE A 82 -2.10 20.91 -6.86
CA PHE A 82 -1.25 19.97 -6.14
C PHE A 82 -1.97 19.46 -4.90
N ALA A 83 -1.51 18.33 -4.37
CA ALA A 83 -1.87 17.89 -3.04
C ALA A 83 -0.72 18.19 -2.07
N ILE A 84 -1.01 18.85 -0.96
CA ILE A 84 -0.07 19.00 0.16
C ILE A 84 -0.47 18.04 1.27
N LYS A 85 0.39 17.06 1.56
CA LYS A 85 0.25 16.19 2.74
C LYS A 85 1.05 16.81 3.89
N LYS A 86 0.30 17.40 4.83
CA LYS A 86 0.79 18.05 6.04
C LYS A 86 0.77 17.09 7.22
N PHE A 87 1.92 16.84 7.83
CA PHE A 87 2.02 15.97 8.99
C PHE A 87 1.48 16.65 10.25
N VAL A 88 0.72 15.92 11.07
CA VAL A 88 0.06 16.48 12.26
C VAL A 88 0.95 16.38 13.51
N GLY A 89 1.02 17.45 14.29
CA GLY A 89 1.53 17.45 15.68
C GLY A 89 2.98 16.93 15.87
N ASN A 90 3.19 16.21 16.98
CA ASN A 90 4.48 15.57 17.37
C ASN A 90 4.78 14.28 16.58
N SER A 91 4.34 14.20 15.32
CA SER A 91 4.66 13.07 14.44
C SER A 91 6.17 12.78 14.48
N ASN A 92 6.53 11.49 14.58
CA ASN A 92 7.92 11.08 14.68
C ASN A 92 8.71 11.61 13.47
N LYS A 93 9.71 12.46 13.73
CA LYS A 93 10.55 13.08 12.70
C LYS A 93 11.21 12.02 11.80
N GLU A 94 11.64 10.89 12.37
CA GLU A 94 12.26 9.80 11.62
C GLU A 94 11.26 9.16 10.65
N ALA A 95 10.01 8.97 11.07
CA ALA A 95 8.95 8.44 10.21
C ALA A 95 8.64 9.39 9.04
N ILE A 96 8.59 10.71 9.30
CA ILE A 96 8.39 11.73 8.25
C ILE A 96 9.54 11.71 7.25
N ILE A 97 10.78 11.69 7.75
CA ILE A 97 11.98 11.65 6.90
C ILE A 97 12.01 10.38 6.06
N ASN A 98 11.68 9.23 6.66
CA ASN A 98 11.60 7.96 5.95
C ASN A 98 10.54 8.02 4.85
N GLU A 99 9.35 8.55 5.14
CA GLU A 99 8.30 8.70 4.12
C GLU A 99 8.76 9.61 2.96
N ILE A 100 9.36 10.76 3.25
CA ILE A 100 9.90 11.67 2.22
C ILE A 100 10.94 10.96 1.36
N HIS A 101 11.84 10.20 1.99
CA HIS A 101 12.89 9.46 1.31
C HIS A 101 12.31 8.39 0.37
N LEU A 102 11.46 7.50 0.91
CA LEU A 102 10.87 6.41 0.14
C LEU A 102 10.00 6.93 -0.99
N THR A 103 9.17 7.95 -0.74
CA THR A 103 8.37 8.62 -1.78
C THR A 103 9.25 9.17 -2.90
N GLY A 104 10.41 9.74 -2.56
CA GLY A 104 11.40 10.20 -3.54
C GLY A 104 12.00 9.08 -4.39
N LEU A 105 12.29 7.92 -3.79
CA LEU A 105 12.91 6.77 -4.49
C LEU A 105 12.00 6.14 -5.55
N VAL A 106 10.69 6.13 -5.29
CA VAL A 106 9.69 5.42 -6.11
C VAL A 106 9.06 6.30 -7.19
N ASN A 107 9.37 7.60 -7.19
CA ASN A 107 8.69 8.65 -7.94
C ASN A 107 8.66 8.51 -9.48
N LEU A 108 9.51 7.65 -10.06
CA LEU A 108 9.73 7.61 -11.52
C LEU A 108 8.83 6.62 -12.27
N HIS A 109 7.80 6.05 -11.63
CA HIS A 109 6.92 5.07 -12.27
C HIS A 109 5.51 5.66 -12.53
N PRO A 110 4.90 5.40 -13.70
CA PRO A 110 3.63 6.01 -14.09
C PRO A 110 2.46 5.70 -13.16
N ASN A 111 2.47 4.53 -12.51
CA ASN A 111 1.44 4.13 -11.54
C ASN A 111 1.77 4.48 -10.09
N ILE A 112 2.75 5.36 -9.86
CA ILE A 112 3.06 5.93 -8.54
C ILE A 112 2.64 7.40 -8.56
N ILE A 113 2.10 7.90 -7.45
CA ILE A 113 1.73 9.31 -7.31
C ILE A 113 2.98 10.18 -7.51
N GLN A 114 2.90 11.17 -8.39
CA GLN A 114 4.04 12.02 -8.66
C GLN A 114 4.37 12.88 -7.43
N PHE A 115 5.61 12.78 -6.98
CA PHE A 115 6.20 13.61 -5.94
C PHE A 115 7.03 14.74 -6.55
N TYR A 116 6.68 15.97 -6.16
CA TYR A 116 7.33 17.18 -6.67
C TYR A 116 8.42 17.71 -5.73
N GLY A 117 8.37 17.36 -4.45
CA GLY A 117 9.30 17.84 -3.43
C GLY A 117 8.61 18.09 -2.10
N VAL A 118 9.32 18.76 -1.20
CA VAL A 118 8.80 19.14 0.12
C VAL A 118 8.58 20.64 0.21
N THR A 119 7.64 21.07 1.03
CA THR A 119 7.41 22.47 1.39
C THR A 119 7.39 22.62 2.91
N LYS A 120 7.51 23.86 3.40
CA LYS A 120 7.29 24.20 4.80
C LYS A 120 6.29 25.35 4.85
N LEU A 121 5.10 25.09 5.35
CA LEU A 121 4.05 26.08 5.54
C LEU A 121 4.36 26.96 6.77
N ASN A 122 3.83 28.19 6.79
CA ASN A 122 4.15 29.18 7.84
C ASN A 122 3.73 28.74 9.27
N ASP A 123 2.77 27.82 9.38
CA ASP A 123 2.17 27.36 10.63
C ASP A 123 2.61 25.93 11.04
N GLU A 124 3.67 25.38 10.41
CA GLU A 124 4.12 24.00 10.68
C GLU A 124 5.57 23.86 11.13
N ILE A 125 5.79 22.87 12.00
CA ILE A 125 7.10 22.51 12.53
C ILE A 125 7.87 21.62 11.54
N ASN A 126 7.15 20.71 10.87
CA ASN A 126 7.71 19.70 9.98
C ASN A 126 7.49 20.08 8.52
N TYR A 127 8.35 19.56 7.64
CA TYR A 127 8.15 19.67 6.19
C TYR A 127 6.95 18.83 5.74
N SER A 128 6.18 19.36 4.81
CA SER A 128 5.07 18.71 4.11
C SER A 128 5.49 18.16 2.74
N LEU A 129 4.80 17.13 2.26
CA LEU A 129 4.99 16.59 0.91
C LEU A 129 4.15 17.38 -0.11
N VAL A 130 4.73 17.71 -1.26
CA VAL A 130 4.03 18.25 -2.43
C VAL A 130 3.89 17.15 -3.48
N LEU A 131 2.64 16.77 -3.74
CA LEU A 131 2.26 15.62 -4.56
C LEU A 131 1.36 16.06 -5.73
N GLU A 132 1.24 15.20 -6.73
CA GLU A 132 0.21 15.30 -7.75
C GLU A 132 -1.18 15.28 -7.12
N TYR A 133 -2.03 16.17 -7.62
CA TYR A 133 -3.44 16.16 -7.29
C TYR A 133 -4.16 15.17 -8.21
N ALA A 134 -4.65 14.09 -7.63
CA ALA A 134 -5.42 13.06 -8.33
C ALA A 134 -6.91 13.44 -8.39
N GLU A 135 -7.38 13.90 -9.54
CA GLU A 135 -8.72 14.49 -9.70
C GLU A 135 -9.85 13.48 -9.50
N GLY A 136 -9.61 12.20 -9.75
CA GLY A 136 -10.57 11.11 -9.58
C GLY A 136 -10.74 10.66 -8.12
N GLY A 137 -9.98 11.23 -7.18
CA GLY A 137 -10.04 10.85 -5.77
C GLY A 137 -9.46 9.46 -5.50
N THR A 138 -9.95 8.78 -4.47
CA THR A 138 -9.48 7.44 -4.09
C THR A 138 -10.21 6.34 -4.85
N LEU A 139 -9.55 5.20 -5.06
CA LEU A 139 -10.16 4.00 -5.62
C LEU A 139 -11.35 3.56 -4.76
N ARG A 140 -11.32 3.73 -3.43
CA ARG A 140 -12.48 3.42 -2.58
C ARG A 140 -13.70 4.21 -3.04
N LYS A 141 -13.58 5.54 -3.14
CA LYS A 141 -14.69 6.39 -3.59
C LYS A 141 -15.15 6.01 -5.01
N TYR A 142 -14.20 5.74 -5.90
CA TYR A 142 -14.48 5.33 -7.28
C TYR A 142 -15.29 4.02 -7.36
N LEU A 143 -14.99 3.04 -6.50
CA LEU A 143 -15.70 1.76 -6.47
C LEU A 143 -17.09 1.85 -5.83
N ARG A 144 -17.33 2.84 -4.97
CA ARG A 144 -18.66 3.07 -4.35
C ARG A 144 -19.57 3.98 -5.18
N ASP A 145 -19.03 4.66 -6.18
CA ASP A 145 -19.81 5.53 -7.04
C ASP A 145 -20.62 4.72 -8.08
N ASN A 146 -21.92 4.58 -7.84
CA ASN A 146 -22.83 3.83 -8.72
C ASN A 146 -23.07 4.48 -10.09
N THR A 147 -22.64 5.73 -10.29
CA THR A 147 -22.75 6.40 -11.60
C THR A 147 -21.64 5.95 -12.56
N ILE A 148 -20.57 5.35 -12.04
CA ILE A 148 -19.42 4.91 -12.82
C ILE A 148 -19.69 3.53 -13.41
N THR A 149 -19.59 3.44 -14.74
CA THR A 149 -19.61 2.16 -15.44
C THR A 149 -18.23 1.50 -15.35
N PHE A 150 -18.09 0.50 -14.48
CA PHE A 150 -16.82 -0.19 -14.25
C PHE A 150 -16.85 -1.64 -14.74
N LYS A 151 -16.66 -1.79 -16.05
CA LYS A 151 -16.67 -3.09 -16.75
C LYS A 151 -15.37 -3.85 -16.56
N TRP A 152 -15.38 -5.12 -16.95
CA TRP A 152 -14.26 -6.03 -16.87
C TRP A 152 -12.96 -5.47 -17.47
N GLU A 153 -13.02 -4.77 -18.61
CA GLU A 153 -11.82 -4.20 -19.24
C GLU A 153 -11.13 -3.18 -18.31
N SER A 154 -11.92 -2.35 -17.62
CA SER A 154 -11.40 -1.37 -16.65
C SER A 154 -10.92 -2.04 -15.36
N GLN A 155 -11.62 -3.09 -14.90
CA GLN A 155 -11.22 -3.89 -13.74
C GLN A 155 -9.85 -4.53 -13.98
N LEU A 156 -9.68 -5.22 -15.11
CA LEU A 156 -8.44 -5.85 -15.51
C LEU A 156 -7.33 -4.83 -15.75
N LYS A 157 -7.64 -3.69 -16.37
CA LYS A 157 -6.69 -2.58 -16.52
C LYS A 157 -6.17 -2.10 -15.16
N PHE A 158 -7.05 -1.80 -14.22
CA PHE A 158 -6.65 -1.32 -12.89
C PHE A 158 -5.83 -2.37 -12.15
N ALA A 159 -6.22 -3.65 -12.22
CA ALA A 159 -5.46 -4.73 -11.62
C ALA A 159 -4.03 -4.83 -12.20
N LYS A 160 -3.86 -4.69 -13.52
CA LYS A 160 -2.55 -4.65 -14.18
C LYS A 160 -1.73 -3.44 -13.77
N GLU A 161 -2.32 -2.25 -13.73
CA GLU A 161 -1.63 -1.02 -13.34
C GLU A 161 -1.20 -1.02 -11.87
N ILE A 162 -2.04 -1.53 -10.96
CA ILE A 162 -1.70 -1.72 -9.54
C ILE A 162 -0.53 -2.70 -9.44
N SER A 163 -0.60 -3.84 -10.13
CA SER A 163 0.47 -4.85 -10.13
C SER A 163 1.79 -4.28 -10.67
N SER A 164 1.74 -3.46 -11.72
CA SER A 164 2.91 -2.77 -12.26
C SER A 164 3.53 -1.83 -11.22
N GLY A 165 2.70 -1.06 -10.50
CA GLY A 165 3.16 -0.22 -9.41
C GLY A 165 3.82 -1.01 -8.27
N ILE A 166 3.25 -2.14 -7.87
CA ILE A 166 3.83 -3.00 -6.83
C ILE A 166 5.12 -3.67 -7.31
N SER A 167 5.20 -4.10 -8.57
CA SER A 167 6.44 -4.65 -9.14
C SER A 167 7.58 -3.64 -9.09
N TRP A 168 7.30 -2.38 -9.41
CA TRP A 168 8.28 -1.31 -9.27
C TRP A 168 8.77 -1.14 -7.83
N LEU A 169 7.90 -1.29 -6.83
CA LEU A 169 8.29 -1.22 -5.43
C LEU A 169 9.17 -2.42 -5.03
N HIS A 170 8.69 -3.64 -5.29
CA HIS A 170 9.35 -4.87 -4.83
C HIS A 170 10.65 -5.12 -5.61
N VAL A 171 10.58 -5.15 -6.94
CA VAL A 171 11.67 -5.62 -7.80
C VAL A 171 12.72 -4.54 -8.03
N ASP A 172 12.30 -3.34 -8.42
CA ASP A 172 13.24 -2.27 -8.80
C ASP A 172 13.76 -1.47 -7.61
N LYS A 173 13.01 -1.45 -6.49
CA LYS A 173 13.33 -0.61 -5.32
C LYS A 173 13.58 -1.39 -4.05
N GLY A 174 13.18 -2.67 -3.96
CA GLY A 174 13.26 -3.43 -2.71
C GLY A 174 12.47 -2.76 -1.58
N ILE A 175 11.32 -2.16 -1.90
CA ILE A 175 10.45 -1.44 -0.96
C ILE A 175 9.14 -2.21 -0.81
N ILE A 176 8.72 -2.43 0.42
CA ILE A 176 7.39 -2.95 0.78
C ILE A 176 6.49 -1.75 1.04
N HIS A 177 5.29 -1.71 0.44
CA HIS A 177 4.33 -0.64 0.67
C HIS A 177 3.78 -0.69 2.10
N GLY A 178 3.34 -1.87 2.55
CA GLY A 178 2.96 -2.18 3.94
C GLY A 178 1.61 -1.60 4.40
N ASN A 179 0.88 -0.94 3.52
CA ASN A 179 -0.44 -0.36 3.81
C ASN A 179 -1.26 -0.20 2.53
N LEU A 180 -1.27 -1.23 1.70
CA LEU A 180 -1.97 -1.22 0.43
C LEU A 180 -3.48 -1.42 0.66
N HIS A 181 -4.30 -0.44 0.29
CA HIS A 181 -5.76 -0.51 0.31
C HIS A 181 -6.35 0.57 -0.62
N PRO A 182 -7.64 0.50 -1.00
CA PRO A 182 -8.24 1.42 -1.96
C PRO A 182 -8.25 2.92 -1.60
N GLU A 183 -7.94 3.31 -0.37
CA GLU A 183 -7.76 4.75 -0.03
C GLU A 183 -6.36 5.25 -0.39
N ASN A 184 -5.38 4.34 -0.46
CA ASN A 184 -4.00 4.62 -0.83
C ASN A 184 -3.74 4.35 -2.32
N ILE A 185 -4.79 4.07 -3.08
CA ILE A 185 -4.77 4.01 -4.54
C ILE A 185 -5.63 5.16 -5.04
N LEU A 186 -5.05 6.08 -5.79
CA LEU A 186 -5.74 7.26 -6.30
C LEU A 186 -6.04 7.09 -7.79
N ILE A 187 -7.10 7.74 -8.26
CA ILE A 187 -7.49 7.76 -9.66
C ILE A 187 -7.10 9.10 -10.26
N GLN A 188 -6.25 9.05 -11.28
CA GLN A 188 -5.86 10.20 -12.06
C GLN A 188 -6.26 9.97 -13.51
N LYS A 189 -7.28 10.72 -13.96
CA LYS A 189 -7.97 10.49 -15.23
C LYS A 189 -8.51 9.06 -15.28
N ASP A 190 -7.95 8.21 -16.14
CA ASP A 190 -8.32 6.80 -16.29
C ASP A 190 -7.21 5.84 -15.84
N THR A 191 -6.27 6.31 -15.03
CA THR A 191 -5.11 5.52 -14.54
C THR A 191 -5.03 5.56 -13.03
N ILE A 192 -4.47 4.51 -12.44
CA ILE A 192 -4.23 4.45 -10.99
C ILE A 192 -2.87 5.06 -10.61
N LYS A 193 -2.81 5.58 -9.38
CA LYS A 193 -1.59 6.08 -8.72
C LYS A 193 -1.51 5.51 -7.30
N LEU A 194 -0.53 4.65 -7.02
CA LEU A 194 -0.22 4.23 -5.65
C LEU A 194 0.33 5.43 -4.88
N ALA A 195 -0.14 5.60 -3.65
CA ALA A 195 0.17 6.74 -2.80
C ALA A 195 0.38 6.29 -1.34
N ASP A 196 0.84 7.23 -0.51
CA ASP A 196 1.01 7.08 0.94
C ASP A 196 2.04 6.01 1.35
N PHE A 197 3.31 6.41 1.31
CA PHE A 197 4.47 5.59 1.70
C PHE A 197 4.83 5.73 3.19
N GLY A 198 3.92 6.27 4.01
CA GLY A 198 4.20 6.54 5.43
C GLY A 198 4.44 5.30 6.29
N ARG A 199 4.10 4.12 5.76
CA ARG A 199 4.29 2.83 6.40
C ARG A 199 5.21 1.90 5.61
N SER A 200 5.77 2.40 4.52
CA SER A 200 6.66 1.62 3.67
C SER A 200 8.02 1.45 4.34
N CYS A 201 8.69 0.36 4.00
CA CYS A 201 10.02 0.06 4.51
C CYS A 201 10.84 -0.67 3.44
N LEU A 202 12.17 -0.64 3.59
CA LEU A 202 13.05 -1.45 2.77
C LEU A 202 12.86 -2.93 3.13
N ASN A 203 12.88 -3.80 2.14
CA ASN A 203 12.83 -5.24 2.35
C ASN A 203 14.01 -5.68 3.24
N GLY A 204 13.74 -6.54 4.22
CA GLY A 204 14.70 -7.00 5.22
C GLY A 204 15.01 -6.02 6.36
N SER A 205 14.40 -4.82 6.39
CA SER A 205 14.54 -3.91 7.54
C SER A 205 13.65 -4.34 8.72
N VAL A 206 14.13 -4.12 9.96
CA VAL A 206 13.32 -4.33 11.16
C VAL A 206 12.25 -3.25 11.19
N SER A 207 11.04 -3.62 10.80
CA SER A 207 9.90 -2.72 10.87
C SER A 207 9.41 -2.64 12.33
N ASN A 208 9.28 -1.43 12.88
CA ASN A 208 8.57 -1.19 14.15
C ASN A 208 7.06 -1.36 13.89
N THR A 209 6.62 -2.59 13.64
CA THR A 209 5.23 -2.91 13.32
C THR A 209 4.41 -3.01 14.59
N GLU A 210 4.03 -1.85 15.14
CA GLU A 210 2.71 -1.84 15.78
C GLU A 210 1.69 -2.31 14.74
N VAL A 211 0.86 -3.31 15.10
CA VAL A 211 -0.21 -3.86 14.27
C VAL A 211 -1.24 -2.74 14.01
N ARG A 212 -1.00 -2.00 12.93
CA ARG A 212 -1.83 -0.91 12.44
C ARG A 212 -2.19 -1.22 10.98
N GLY A 213 -3.27 -0.65 10.47
CA GLY A 213 -3.71 -0.84 9.09
C GLY A 213 -5.21 -1.01 8.96
N VAL A 214 -5.67 -1.23 7.73
CA VAL A 214 -7.08 -1.48 7.43
C VAL A 214 -7.30 -2.99 7.46
N ILE A 215 -7.96 -3.47 8.51
CA ILE A 215 -7.98 -4.89 8.91
C ILE A 215 -8.16 -5.89 7.76
N PRO A 216 -9.15 -5.75 6.84
CA PRO A 216 -9.34 -6.75 5.79
C PRO A 216 -8.17 -6.93 4.82
N TYR A 217 -7.31 -5.91 4.70
CA TYR A 217 -6.17 -5.91 3.78
C TYR A 217 -4.87 -6.32 4.47
N MET A 218 -4.88 -6.50 5.79
CA MET A 218 -3.69 -6.84 6.57
C MET A 218 -3.37 -8.33 6.45
N ASP A 219 -2.07 -8.63 6.34
CA ASP A 219 -1.54 -10.00 6.37
C ASP A 219 -2.06 -10.76 7.62
N PRO A 220 -2.71 -11.93 7.46
CA PRO A 220 -3.26 -12.71 8.56
C PRO A 220 -2.24 -13.07 9.64
N LYS A 221 -0.95 -13.16 9.28
CA LYS A 221 0.16 -13.41 10.22
C LYS A 221 0.27 -12.35 11.32
N PHE A 222 -0.22 -11.13 11.10
CA PHE A 222 -0.28 -10.09 12.15
C PHE A 222 -1.33 -10.37 13.23
N PHE A 223 -2.27 -11.29 13.01
CA PHE A 223 -3.29 -11.67 13.98
C PHE A 223 -2.93 -12.92 14.77
N GLU A 224 -1.80 -13.58 14.45
CA GLU A 224 -1.32 -14.76 15.15
C GLU A 224 -0.71 -14.39 16.52
N PRO A 225 -1.25 -14.92 17.63
CA PRO A 225 -0.76 -14.59 18.97
C PRO A 225 0.72 -14.92 19.20
N GLN A 226 1.22 -15.96 18.51
CA GLN A 226 2.59 -16.44 18.62
C GLN A 226 3.59 -15.60 17.81
N ASN A 227 3.10 -14.81 16.84
CA ASN A 227 3.93 -14.19 15.82
C ASN A 227 4.23 -12.71 16.10
N ARG A 228 4.67 -12.43 17.34
CA ARG A 228 4.96 -11.05 17.80
C ARG A 228 6.10 -10.36 17.06
N SER A 229 6.91 -11.12 16.32
CA SER A 229 8.04 -10.63 15.53
C SER A 229 7.80 -10.71 14.02
N TYR A 230 6.58 -11.03 13.56
CA TYR A 230 6.30 -11.03 12.13
C TYR A 230 6.45 -9.61 11.58
N GLY A 231 7.46 -9.42 10.74
CA GLY A 231 7.72 -8.17 10.05
C GLY A 231 6.93 -8.09 8.75
N LEU A 232 6.74 -6.87 8.25
CA LEU A 232 6.26 -6.68 6.88
C LEU A 232 7.17 -7.37 5.87
N THR A 233 6.57 -8.10 4.94
CA THR A 233 7.26 -8.71 3.79
C THR A 233 6.57 -8.29 2.50
N GLU A 234 7.20 -8.54 1.35
CA GLU A 234 6.55 -8.36 0.04
C GLU A 234 5.25 -9.17 -0.06
N LYS A 235 5.20 -10.35 0.58
CA LYS A 235 4.01 -11.21 0.64
C LYS A 235 2.85 -10.55 1.39
N SER A 236 3.11 -9.62 2.30
CA SER A 236 2.06 -8.83 2.94
C SER A 236 1.35 -7.91 1.94
N ASP A 237 2.09 -7.28 1.03
CA ASP A 237 1.49 -6.49 -0.06
C ASP A 237 0.73 -7.37 -1.05
N ILE A 238 1.23 -8.59 -1.33
CA ILE A 238 0.52 -9.55 -2.19
C ILE A 238 -0.83 -9.96 -1.59
N TYR A 239 -0.90 -10.16 -0.27
CA TYR A 239 -2.18 -10.42 0.41
C TYR A 239 -3.16 -9.26 0.21
N SER A 240 -2.71 -8.02 0.47
CA SER A 240 -3.53 -6.83 0.25
C SER A 240 -3.99 -6.70 -1.21
N LEU A 241 -3.10 -7.04 -2.17
CA LEU A 241 -3.39 -7.02 -3.60
C LEU A 241 -4.51 -8.01 -3.97
N GLY A 242 -4.51 -9.21 -3.41
CA GLY A 242 -5.60 -10.18 -3.58
C GLY A 242 -6.95 -9.65 -3.12
N VAL A 243 -6.98 -8.99 -1.95
CA VAL A 243 -8.19 -8.36 -1.42
C VAL A 243 -8.69 -7.26 -2.36
N ILE A 244 -7.78 -6.44 -2.89
CA ILE A 244 -8.10 -5.36 -3.82
C ILE A 244 -8.63 -5.92 -5.14
N PHE A 245 -8.06 -7.00 -5.68
CA PHE A 245 -8.57 -7.65 -6.89
C PHE A 245 -10.01 -8.13 -6.73
N TRP A 246 -10.33 -8.78 -5.61
CA TRP A 246 -11.72 -9.13 -5.31
C TRP A 246 -12.60 -7.86 -5.27
N GLU A 247 -12.15 -6.80 -4.61
CA GLU A 247 -12.90 -5.54 -4.50
C GLU A 247 -13.09 -4.80 -5.83
N LEU A 248 -12.15 -4.90 -6.78
CA LEU A 248 -12.31 -4.38 -8.14
C LEU A 248 -13.52 -5.04 -8.84
N THR A 249 -13.72 -6.34 -8.64
CA THR A 249 -14.83 -7.08 -9.26
C THR A 249 -16.15 -6.96 -8.50
N SER A 250 -16.09 -6.90 -7.16
CA SER A 250 -17.29 -6.84 -6.32
C SER A 250 -17.84 -5.44 -6.17
N ARG A 251 -16.97 -4.41 -6.26
CA ARG A 251 -17.27 -3.03 -5.87
C ARG A 251 -17.84 -2.92 -4.45
N LYS A 252 -17.59 -3.92 -3.59
CA LYS A 252 -18.07 -4.01 -2.20
C LYS A 252 -16.93 -3.88 -1.21
N SER A 253 -17.27 -3.48 0.02
CA SER A 253 -16.32 -3.43 1.12
C SER A 253 -16.02 -4.85 1.59
N PRO A 254 -14.74 -5.26 1.69
CA PRO A 254 -14.36 -6.54 2.29
C PRO A 254 -15.01 -6.70 3.67
N PHE A 255 -15.68 -7.83 3.92
CA PHE A 255 -16.46 -8.10 5.14
C PHE A 255 -17.50 -7.04 5.57
N ASP A 256 -17.93 -6.15 4.66
CA ASP A 256 -18.69 -4.93 4.99
C ASP A 256 -17.95 -4.01 5.98
N PHE A 257 -16.62 -4.01 5.94
CA PHE A 257 -15.80 -3.33 6.94
C PHE A 257 -16.11 -1.83 7.06
N GLU A 258 -16.42 -1.14 5.97
CA GLU A 258 -16.80 0.29 6.02
C GLU A 258 -18.01 0.59 6.90
N THR A 259 -18.99 -0.32 7.00
CA THR A 259 -20.17 -0.12 7.86
C THR A 259 -19.92 -0.61 9.28
N LYS A 260 -18.94 -1.51 9.46
CA LYS A 260 -18.60 -2.17 10.73
C LYS A 260 -17.39 -1.58 11.45
N SER A 261 -16.62 -0.70 10.82
CA SER A 261 -15.33 -0.20 11.33
C SER A 261 -15.42 0.68 12.59
N ASN A 262 -16.63 1.03 13.02
CA ASN A 262 -16.87 1.78 14.25
C ASN A 262 -17.25 0.88 15.44
N ASP A 263 -17.48 -0.41 15.20
CA ASP A 263 -17.83 -1.39 16.23
C ASP A 263 -16.65 -2.31 16.52
N LEU A 264 -16.12 -2.23 17.74
CA LEU A 264 -14.96 -3.03 18.16
C LEU A 264 -15.24 -4.54 18.14
N PHE A 265 -16.48 -4.97 18.39
CA PHE A 265 -16.86 -6.38 18.33
C PHE A 265 -16.85 -6.89 16.90
N GLU A 266 -17.40 -6.14 15.95
CA GLU A 266 -17.35 -6.50 14.53
C GLU A 266 -15.91 -6.50 14.00
N ILE A 267 -15.09 -5.53 14.40
CA ILE A 267 -13.66 -5.52 14.04
C ILE A 267 -12.96 -6.77 14.57
N PHE A 268 -13.21 -7.16 15.83
CA PHE A 268 -12.65 -8.37 16.41
C PHE A 268 -13.12 -9.63 15.68
N LYS A 269 -14.41 -9.72 15.36
CA LYS A 269 -14.99 -10.82 14.59
C LYS A 269 -14.33 -10.95 13.22
N ILE A 270 -14.17 -9.84 12.49
CA ILE A 270 -13.51 -9.84 11.17
C ILE A 270 -12.05 -10.32 11.29
N LYS A 271 -11.31 -9.89 12.33
CA LYS A 271 -9.96 -10.41 12.59
C LYS A 271 -9.97 -11.93 12.81
N CYS A 272 -10.91 -12.44 13.61
CA CYS A 272 -11.06 -13.87 13.84
C CYS A 272 -11.45 -14.62 12.56
N ASP A 273 -12.34 -14.07 11.74
CA ASP A 273 -12.73 -14.70 10.47
C ASP A 273 -11.54 -14.78 9.52
N ILE A 274 -10.76 -13.71 9.37
CA ILE A 274 -9.53 -13.69 8.56
C ILE A 274 -8.49 -14.68 9.10
N PHE A 275 -8.29 -14.72 10.43
CA PHE A 275 -7.37 -15.66 11.07
C PHE A 275 -7.78 -17.13 10.86
N ASN A 276 -9.08 -17.41 10.70
CA ASN A 276 -9.61 -18.74 10.40
C ASN A 276 -9.83 -18.96 8.89
N ASN A 277 -9.05 -18.29 8.04
CA ASN A 277 -9.05 -18.43 6.58
C ASN A 277 -10.38 -18.12 5.89
N LYS A 278 -11.33 -17.48 6.57
CA LYS A 278 -12.59 -17.08 5.93
C LYS A 278 -12.35 -15.86 5.08
N ARG A 279 -12.81 -15.91 3.84
CA ARG A 279 -12.76 -14.81 2.87
C ARG A 279 -14.08 -14.65 2.15
N GLU A 280 -14.18 -13.57 1.38
CA GLU A 280 -15.37 -13.24 0.62
C GLU A 280 -15.64 -14.25 -0.50
N LYS A 281 -16.93 -14.46 -0.79
CA LYS A 281 -17.35 -15.29 -1.93
C LYS A 281 -17.03 -14.59 -3.26
N PRO A 282 -16.61 -15.35 -4.29
CA PRO A 282 -16.49 -14.83 -5.65
C PRO A 282 -17.79 -14.22 -6.17
N ILE A 283 -17.67 -13.22 -7.04
CA ILE A 283 -18.81 -12.56 -7.66
C ILE A 283 -19.16 -13.31 -8.94
N SER A 284 -20.42 -13.72 -9.07
CA SER A 284 -20.92 -14.42 -10.27
C SER A 284 -20.63 -13.62 -11.54
N GLY A 285 -20.16 -14.31 -12.57
CA GLY A 285 -19.76 -13.69 -13.84
C GLY A 285 -18.35 -13.08 -13.86
N THR A 286 -17.58 -13.15 -12.77
CA THR A 286 -16.16 -12.78 -12.78
C THR A 286 -15.34 -13.85 -13.51
N ASN A 287 -14.34 -13.43 -14.29
CA ASN A 287 -13.43 -14.34 -14.97
C ASN A 287 -12.77 -15.31 -13.97
N TYR A 288 -12.92 -16.62 -14.20
CA TYR A 288 -12.47 -17.64 -13.25
C TYR A 288 -10.95 -17.62 -13.01
N LYS A 289 -10.13 -17.30 -14.03
CA LYS A 289 -8.67 -17.19 -13.86
C LYS A 289 -8.33 -16.04 -12.91
N PHE A 290 -9.10 -14.95 -12.98
CA PHE A 290 -8.93 -13.82 -12.08
C PHE A 290 -9.35 -14.16 -10.64
N VAL A 291 -10.43 -14.94 -10.49
CA VAL A 291 -10.85 -15.50 -9.20
C VAL A 291 -9.77 -16.37 -8.59
N THR A 292 -9.24 -17.32 -9.36
CA THR A 292 -8.12 -18.18 -8.93
C THR A 292 -6.91 -17.35 -8.53
N LEU A 293 -6.56 -16.33 -9.31
CA LEU A 293 -5.41 -15.46 -9.03
C LEU A 293 -5.56 -14.71 -7.70
N TYR A 294 -6.67 -13.99 -7.49
CA TYR A 294 -6.81 -13.24 -6.23
C TYR A 294 -6.94 -14.16 -5.02
N LYS A 295 -7.49 -15.38 -5.20
CA LYS A 295 -7.53 -16.40 -4.14
C LYS A 295 -6.14 -16.90 -3.77
N LYS A 296 -5.26 -17.12 -4.74
CA LYS A 296 -3.84 -17.45 -4.47
C LYS A 296 -3.13 -16.30 -3.76
N CYS A 297 -3.40 -15.04 -4.13
CA CYS A 297 -2.76 -13.88 -3.51
C CYS A 297 -3.08 -13.74 -2.02
N TRP A 298 -4.30 -14.11 -1.59
CA TRP A 298 -4.75 -13.89 -0.22
C TRP A 298 -4.69 -15.14 0.68
N GLN A 299 -3.85 -16.12 0.34
CA GLN A 299 -3.65 -17.31 1.17
C GLN A 299 -3.10 -16.95 2.56
N HIS A 300 -3.39 -17.79 3.55
CA HIS A 300 -2.97 -17.55 4.94
C HIS A 300 -1.45 -17.57 5.08
N GLU A 301 -0.80 -18.61 4.54
CA GLU A 301 0.64 -18.74 4.58
C GLU A 301 1.32 -17.85 3.53
N PRO A 302 2.27 -16.98 3.92
CA PRO A 302 2.97 -16.10 2.99
C PRO A 302 3.68 -16.83 1.84
N ASP A 303 4.20 -18.03 2.09
CA ASP A 303 4.96 -18.82 1.12
C ASP A 303 4.05 -19.46 0.05
N GLU A 304 2.76 -19.61 0.33
CA GLU A 304 1.76 -20.10 -0.63
C GLU A 304 1.28 -19.01 -1.58
N ARG A 305 1.51 -17.74 -1.23
CA ARG A 305 1.17 -16.61 -2.09
C ARG A 305 2.17 -16.52 -3.24
N PRO A 306 1.77 -16.12 -4.45
CA PRO A 306 2.72 -15.83 -5.53
C PRO A 306 3.62 -14.63 -5.18
N ASP A 307 4.76 -14.50 -5.85
CA ASP A 307 5.47 -13.22 -5.94
C ASP A 307 4.83 -12.30 -7.00
N ILE A 308 5.27 -11.03 -7.05
CA ILE A 308 4.66 -10.06 -7.97
C ILE A 308 4.92 -10.40 -9.46
N HIS A 309 6.02 -11.07 -9.80
CA HIS A 309 6.28 -11.51 -11.17
C HIS A 309 5.30 -12.60 -11.59
N GLN A 310 5.02 -13.55 -10.70
CA GLN A 310 4.02 -14.59 -10.91
C GLN A 310 2.62 -13.98 -11.06
N VAL A 311 2.25 -13.01 -10.22
CA VAL A 311 0.97 -12.28 -10.35
C VAL A 311 0.85 -11.58 -11.71
N ILE A 312 1.90 -10.86 -12.15
CA ILE A 312 1.92 -10.16 -13.44
C ILE A 312 1.85 -11.15 -14.61
N SER A 313 2.52 -12.29 -14.51
CA SER A 313 2.46 -13.35 -15.51
C SER A 313 1.02 -13.90 -15.63
N GLU A 314 0.41 -14.28 -14.50
CA GLU A 314 -0.96 -14.81 -14.48
C GLU A 314 -1.97 -13.79 -15.00
N ILE A 315 -1.93 -12.53 -14.56
CA ILE A 315 -2.90 -11.50 -14.97
C ILE A 315 -2.77 -11.12 -16.46
N ASN A 316 -1.58 -11.22 -17.05
CA ASN A 316 -1.37 -10.96 -18.47
C ASN A 316 -1.92 -12.09 -19.36
N ASN A 317 -2.04 -13.30 -18.82
CA ASN A 317 -2.66 -14.46 -19.49
C ASN A 317 -4.19 -14.48 -19.38
N ILE A 318 -4.80 -13.47 -18.78
CA ILE A 318 -6.25 -13.30 -18.71
C ILE A 318 -6.72 -12.43 -19.87
N GLU A 319 -7.65 -12.95 -20.64
CA GLU A 319 -8.23 -12.25 -21.79
C GLU A 319 -9.02 -11.01 -21.37
N SER A 320 -8.96 -9.97 -22.19
CA SER A 320 -9.72 -8.74 -22.00
C SER A 320 -11.22 -8.91 -22.22
N ILE A 321 -11.64 -10.00 -22.86
CA ILE A 321 -13.05 -10.33 -23.06
C ILE A 321 -13.50 -11.18 -21.87
N ASN A 322 -14.53 -10.72 -21.16
CA ASN A 322 -15.13 -11.54 -20.12
C ASN A 322 -15.96 -12.65 -20.76
N VAL A 323 -15.36 -13.81 -20.98
CA VAL A 323 -16.12 -15.03 -21.29
C VAL A 323 -16.60 -15.59 -19.95
N PRO A 324 -17.89 -15.49 -19.62
CA PRO A 324 -18.40 -16.13 -18.43
C PRO A 324 -18.34 -17.63 -18.70
N ASN A 325 -17.29 -18.29 -18.26
CA ASN A 325 -17.31 -19.73 -18.22
C ASN A 325 -18.36 -20.14 -17.18
N THR A 326 -19.29 -20.99 -17.59
CA THR A 326 -20.29 -21.65 -16.74
C THR A 326 -19.63 -22.67 -15.80
N PHE A 327 -18.60 -22.25 -15.05
CA PHE A 327 -18.01 -23.06 -13.99
C PHE A 327 -18.77 -22.79 -12.70
N ASN A 328 -19.31 -23.86 -12.11
CA ASN A 328 -20.01 -23.79 -10.84
C ASN A 328 -18.96 -23.68 -9.73
N PHE A 329 -18.89 -22.53 -9.04
CA PHE A 329 -17.88 -22.29 -7.99
C PHE A 329 -18.00 -23.28 -6.81
N GLU A 330 -19.14 -23.98 -6.68
CA GLU A 330 -19.36 -25.05 -5.71
C GLU A 330 -18.47 -26.29 -5.97
N GLU A 331 -18.03 -26.55 -7.21
CA GLU A 331 -17.15 -27.69 -7.52
C GLU A 331 -15.68 -27.45 -7.14
N ILE A 332 -15.27 -26.19 -6.91
CA ILE A 332 -13.91 -25.86 -6.46
C ILE A 332 -13.77 -26.08 -4.96
N GLU A 333 -14.80 -25.72 -4.18
CA GLU A 333 -14.81 -25.99 -2.73
C GLU A 333 -14.84 -27.50 -2.45
N THR A 334 -15.48 -28.32 -3.30
CA THR A 334 -15.44 -29.78 -3.13
C THR A 334 -14.10 -30.38 -3.52
N THR A 335 -13.40 -29.87 -4.54
CA THR A 335 -12.07 -30.37 -4.92
C THR A 335 -10.96 -29.98 -3.95
N GLU A 336 -11.04 -28.80 -3.31
CA GLU A 336 -10.13 -28.43 -2.21
C GLU A 336 -10.36 -29.32 -0.96
N ASN A 337 -11.62 -29.67 -0.63
CA ASN A 337 -11.93 -30.60 0.47
C ASN A 337 -11.51 -32.06 0.20
N ILE A 338 -11.48 -32.51 -1.07
CA ILE A 338 -11.07 -33.88 -1.42
C ILE A 338 -9.55 -34.08 -1.29
N ILE A 339 -8.75 -33.02 -1.43
CA ILE A 339 -7.28 -33.10 -1.30
C ILE A 339 -6.86 -33.21 0.19
N GLU A 340 -7.67 -32.68 1.12
CA GLU A 340 -7.40 -32.81 2.57
C GLU A 340 -7.74 -34.21 3.13
N GLU A 341 -8.59 -35.00 2.47
CA GLU A 341 -8.96 -36.34 2.95
C GLU A 341 -7.98 -37.47 2.56
N ASP A 342 -7.03 -37.23 1.64
CA ASP A 342 -6.18 -38.31 1.08
C ASP A 342 -4.77 -38.44 1.71
N PHE A 343 -4.48 -37.72 2.81
CA PHE A 343 -3.34 -38.05 3.68
C PHE A 343 -3.81 -38.89 4.88
N GLY A 344 -4.17 -40.14 4.59
CA GLY A 344 -4.42 -41.16 5.60
C GLY A 344 -3.21 -41.36 6.51
N LEU A 345 -3.31 -40.88 7.75
CA LEU A 345 -2.48 -41.33 8.86
C LEU A 345 -2.86 -42.78 9.19
N PRO A 346 -1.90 -43.72 9.27
CA PRO A 346 -2.22 -45.08 9.69
C PRO A 346 -2.61 -45.10 11.17
N SER A 347 -3.70 -45.81 11.41
CA SER A 347 -4.37 -46.07 12.67
C SER A 347 -3.45 -46.69 13.73
N ASN A 348 -3.64 -46.23 14.97
CA ASN A 348 -3.19 -46.88 16.20
C ASN A 348 -3.59 -48.36 16.22
N ASP A 349 -2.60 -49.25 16.27
CA ASP A 349 -2.79 -50.58 16.86
C ASP A 349 -2.33 -50.56 18.32
N SER A 350 -3.30 -50.78 19.19
CA SER A 350 -3.17 -51.09 20.60
C SER A 350 -2.44 -52.42 20.82
N TYR A 351 -1.41 -52.42 21.68
CA TYR A 351 -1.11 -53.57 22.51
C TYR A 351 -0.87 -53.12 23.95
N ASP A 352 -1.61 -53.79 24.82
CA ASP A 352 -1.75 -53.55 26.24
C ASP A 352 -0.81 -54.47 27.04
N ILE A 353 -0.44 -54.01 28.24
CA ILE A 353 0.01 -54.78 29.42
C ILE A 353 1.41 -55.46 29.38
N ASN A 354 2.34 -54.94 30.18
CA ASN A 354 2.75 -55.64 31.42
C ASN A 354 3.65 -54.82 32.36
N SER A 355 3.42 -55.07 33.64
CA SER A 355 4.20 -54.69 34.82
C SER A 355 5.67 -55.12 34.73
N ASP A 356 6.59 -54.29 35.23
CA ASP A 356 7.33 -54.56 36.46
C ASP A 356 8.51 -53.60 36.65
N ASN A 357 8.64 -53.15 37.91
CA ASN A 357 9.87 -52.87 38.66
C ASN A 357 11.16 -52.51 37.90
N TYR A 358 11.78 -51.37 38.23
CA TYR A 358 13.00 -51.37 39.06
C TYR A 358 13.30 -49.97 39.62
N LYS A 359 13.60 -49.97 40.92
CA LYS A 359 14.21 -48.89 41.70
C LYS A 359 15.52 -48.41 41.04
N SER A 360 15.78 -47.12 41.02
CA SER A 360 16.76 -46.43 41.89
C SER A 360 16.73 -44.93 41.66
#